data_AF-A0A1H0AGR4-F1
#
_entry.id   AF-A0A1H0AGR4-F1
#
_cell.length_a   1.000
_cell.length_b   1.000
_cell.length_c   1.000
_cell.angle_alpha   90.00
_cell.angle_beta   90.00
_cell.angle_gamma   90.00
#
_symmetry.space_group_name_H-M   'P 1'
#
loop_
_entity.id
_entity.type
_entity.pdbx_description
1 polymer ?
#
loop_
_entity_poly.entity_id
_entity_poly.type
_entity_poly.pdbx_seq_one_letter_code
_entity_poly.pdbx_strand_id
1 'polypeptide(L)'
;MTAFDVFFYLSFVAGFLMAFNLGANDVANSMASAVGARAITVKQALFIAGILNIAGAVFLGSQVTATISKGIIDPSSISDPKLIMLGMFASLISAGFWILISTLSGLPVSSTHSIVGGIFGFGLVVGGPNVVNWGKMGSVVLSWIISPFFAALIGFLVFSHIRKYIFFKKEYLENAKKWAPRWVGLTFAIICGSFLYKTPLGKKLHLPWYEAIAVVFVLGITFWLIGKIIVKKVFSHLEKSAESVEEIFRRLQILTSCYMALSHGANDVANAIGPVAAVYMIAKYHVFSAKAEIPLYFLLFGGVGIALGIFWLGRRVIATVGEKITTLTNTRGFAVDFGAATTVLLASNLGLPVSTTHAAVGSVIGVGLARGFSAVNFKILWKIFLYWILTVPFAALTTIIFFQVLKWMVY
;
A
#
# COMPACT_ATOMS: atom_id res chain seq x y z
N MET A 1 1.70 -37.38 -3.54
CA MET A 1 1.35 -36.06 -2.97
C MET A 1 -0.08 -36.11 -2.50
N THR A 2 -0.35 -35.68 -1.28
CA THR A 2 -1.71 -35.48 -0.76
C THR A 2 -2.33 -34.23 -1.40
N ALA A 3 -3.66 -34.08 -1.33
CA ALA A 3 -4.31 -32.84 -1.77
C ALA A 3 -3.72 -31.60 -1.05
N PHE A 4 -3.35 -31.74 0.23
CA PHE A 4 -2.69 -30.66 0.98
C PHE A 4 -1.36 -30.24 0.36
N ASP A 5 -0.53 -31.19 -0.08
CA ASP A 5 0.75 -30.88 -0.75
C ASP A 5 0.51 -30.18 -2.09
N VAL A 6 -0.45 -30.66 -2.88
CA VAL A 6 -0.79 -30.07 -4.18
C VAL A 6 -1.21 -28.61 -4.02
N PHE A 7 -2.19 -28.34 -3.15
CA PHE A 7 -2.70 -26.99 -2.92
C PHE A 7 -1.69 -26.09 -2.21
N PHE A 8 -0.77 -26.64 -1.42
CA PHE A 8 0.37 -25.90 -0.91
C PHE A 8 1.22 -25.33 -2.05
N TYR A 9 1.73 -26.17 -2.96
CA TYR A 9 2.56 -25.69 -4.08
C TYR A 9 1.78 -24.79 -5.05
N LEU A 10 0.53 -25.14 -5.36
CA LEU A 10 -0.32 -24.31 -6.20
C LEU A 10 -0.55 -22.94 -5.56
N SER A 11 -0.76 -22.86 -4.23
CA SER A 11 -0.95 -21.58 -3.55
C SER A 11 0.30 -20.71 -3.62
N PHE A 12 1.50 -21.29 -3.57
CA PHE A 12 2.74 -20.54 -3.78
C PHE A 12 2.82 -19.94 -5.18
N VAL A 13 2.47 -20.71 -6.21
CA VAL A 13 2.44 -20.21 -7.60
C VAL A 13 1.38 -19.12 -7.75
N ALA A 14 0.16 -19.35 -7.28
CA ALA A 14 -0.93 -18.37 -7.37
C ALA A 14 -0.64 -17.10 -6.56
N GLY A 15 -0.06 -17.24 -5.37
CA GLY A 15 0.36 -16.12 -4.54
C GLY A 15 1.48 -15.32 -5.17
N PHE A 16 2.43 -15.98 -5.84
CA PHE A 16 3.47 -15.28 -6.61
C PHE A 16 2.90 -14.51 -7.79
N LEU A 17 1.98 -15.12 -8.55
CA LEU A 17 1.30 -14.46 -9.67
C LEU A 17 0.45 -13.27 -9.19
N MET A 18 -0.23 -13.42 -8.06
CA MET A 18 -0.95 -12.34 -7.38
C MET A 18 0.01 -11.21 -7.00
N ALA A 19 1.13 -11.52 -6.35
CA ALA A 19 2.17 -10.55 -6.00
C ALA A 19 2.76 -9.85 -7.24
N PHE A 20 3.00 -10.59 -8.31
CA PHE A 20 3.44 -10.05 -9.59
C PHE A 20 2.42 -9.07 -10.18
N ASN A 21 1.14 -9.44 -10.22
CA ASN A 21 0.08 -8.58 -10.73
C ASN A 21 -0.10 -7.32 -9.88
N LEU A 22 0.02 -7.43 -8.55
CA LEU A 22 0.04 -6.29 -7.63
C LEU A 22 1.15 -5.30 -7.99
N GLY A 23 2.39 -5.80 -8.11
CA GLY A 23 3.52 -4.95 -8.47
C GLY A 23 3.39 -4.30 -9.84
N ALA A 24 2.83 -5.01 -10.81
CA ALA A 24 2.57 -4.49 -12.14
C ALA A 24 1.56 -3.33 -12.14
N ASN A 25 0.45 -3.49 -11.41
CA ASN A 25 -0.66 -2.54 -11.41
C ASN A 25 -0.39 -1.32 -10.52
N ASP A 26 0.03 -1.57 -9.29
CA ASP A 26 -0.06 -0.58 -8.22
C ASP A 26 1.22 0.26 -8.08
N VAL A 27 2.28 -0.03 -8.85
CA VAL A 27 3.48 0.80 -8.88
C VAL A 27 3.21 2.24 -9.32
N ALA A 28 2.19 2.44 -10.15
CA ALA A 28 1.77 3.78 -10.55
C ALA A 28 1.30 4.63 -9.36
N ASN A 29 0.76 4.00 -8.30
CA ASN A 29 0.33 4.70 -7.09
C ASN A 29 1.48 5.34 -6.30
N SER A 30 2.72 4.88 -6.52
CA SER A 30 3.91 5.40 -5.83
C SER A 30 4.86 6.19 -6.73
N MET A 31 4.99 5.83 -8.01
CA MET A 31 6.03 6.36 -8.88
C MET A 31 5.52 7.20 -10.05
N ALA A 32 4.23 7.14 -10.39
CA ALA A 32 3.73 7.88 -11.54
C ALA A 32 3.87 9.39 -11.35
N SER A 33 3.69 9.89 -10.12
CA SER A 33 3.81 11.32 -9.82
C SER A 33 5.24 11.81 -10.10
N ALA A 34 6.27 11.08 -9.65
CA ALA A 34 7.67 11.47 -9.83
C ALA A 34 8.15 11.33 -11.28
N VAL A 35 7.66 10.31 -11.99
CA VAL A 35 7.93 10.17 -13.42
C VAL A 35 7.21 11.24 -14.24
N GLY A 36 5.93 11.50 -13.95
CA GLY A 36 5.11 12.51 -14.63
C GLY A 36 5.65 13.93 -14.45
N ALA A 37 6.15 14.26 -13.24
CA ALA A 37 6.82 15.52 -12.94
C ALA A 37 8.27 15.60 -13.47
N ARG A 38 8.75 14.55 -14.16
CA ARG A 38 10.11 14.42 -14.68
C ARG A 38 11.20 14.54 -13.60
N ALA A 39 10.89 14.12 -12.38
CA ALA A 39 11.86 14.04 -11.29
C ALA A 39 12.84 12.86 -11.46
N ILE A 40 12.33 11.74 -11.97
CA ILE A 40 13.09 10.52 -12.28
C ILE A 40 12.62 9.90 -13.58
N THR A 41 13.50 9.11 -14.19
CA THR A 41 13.15 8.30 -15.36
C THR A 41 12.32 7.08 -14.95
N VAL A 42 11.54 6.52 -15.89
CA VAL A 42 10.81 5.26 -15.68
C VAL A 42 11.76 4.16 -15.20
N LYS A 43 12.96 4.02 -15.79
CA LYS A 43 13.93 3.00 -15.37
C LYS A 43 14.33 3.14 -13.90
N GLN A 44 14.65 4.36 -13.45
CA GLN A 44 14.99 4.63 -12.06
C GLN A 44 13.81 4.31 -11.13
N ALA A 45 12.59 4.70 -11.51
CA ALA A 45 11.39 4.41 -10.76
C ALA A 45 11.18 2.89 -10.54
N LEU A 46 11.40 2.07 -11.58
CA LEU A 46 11.27 0.61 -11.46
C LEU A 46 12.25 0.01 -10.44
N PHE A 47 13.53 0.39 -10.50
CA PHE A 47 14.55 -0.11 -9.56
C PHE A 47 14.26 0.33 -8.12
N ILE A 48 13.95 1.61 -7.92
CA ILE A 48 13.66 2.17 -6.59
C ILE A 48 12.41 1.49 -6.00
N ALA A 49 11.32 1.42 -6.78
CA ALA A 49 10.09 0.82 -6.32
C ALA A 49 10.24 -0.67 -6.00
N GLY A 50 10.97 -1.44 -6.83
CA GLY A 50 11.20 -2.86 -6.57
C GLY A 50 11.90 -3.11 -5.23
N ILE A 51 12.99 -2.40 -4.96
CA ILE A 51 13.76 -2.54 -3.72
C ILE A 51 12.93 -2.13 -2.51
N LEU A 52 12.25 -0.98 -2.58
CA LEU A 52 11.49 -0.46 -1.45
C LEU A 52 10.22 -1.26 -1.17
N ASN A 53 9.59 -1.86 -2.19
CA ASN A 53 8.48 -2.78 -1.99
C ASN A 53 8.92 -4.05 -1.28
N ILE A 54 10.08 -4.62 -1.65
CA ILE A 54 10.66 -5.76 -0.92
C ILE A 54 10.92 -5.38 0.54
N ALA A 55 11.56 -4.22 0.78
CA ALA A 55 11.84 -3.75 2.13
C ALA A 55 10.56 -3.56 2.95
N GLY A 56 9.55 -2.90 2.40
CA GLY A 56 8.26 -2.70 3.05
C GLY A 56 7.57 -4.01 3.38
N ALA A 57 7.52 -4.93 2.41
CA ALA A 57 6.94 -6.25 2.58
C ALA A 57 7.59 -7.05 3.71
N VAL A 58 8.92 -7.13 3.71
CA VAL A 58 9.70 -7.94 4.66
C VAL A 58 9.65 -7.35 6.07
N PHE A 59 9.84 -6.04 6.21
CA PHE A 59 10.00 -5.42 7.53
C PHE A 59 8.67 -5.03 8.18
N LEU A 60 7.65 -4.70 7.39
CA LEU A 60 6.41 -4.09 7.88
C LEU A 60 5.14 -4.86 7.47
N GLY A 61 5.23 -5.88 6.61
CA GLY A 61 4.07 -6.58 6.06
C GLY A 61 3.39 -7.61 6.95
N SER A 62 4.01 -8.02 8.06
CA SER A 62 3.55 -9.16 8.86
C SER A 62 2.16 -8.96 9.48
N GLN A 63 1.83 -7.74 9.89
CA GLN A 63 0.61 -7.41 10.64
C GLN A 63 -0.63 -7.48 9.76
N VAL A 64 -0.57 -6.86 8.59
CA VAL A 64 -1.68 -6.88 7.63
C VAL A 64 -1.87 -8.30 7.10
N THR A 65 -0.77 -9.03 6.86
CA THR A 65 -0.81 -10.43 6.45
C THR A 65 -1.48 -11.32 7.51
N ALA A 66 -1.25 -11.05 8.79
CA ALA A 66 -1.96 -11.72 9.88
C ALA A 66 -3.47 -11.41 9.85
N THR A 67 -3.87 -10.17 9.55
CA THR A 67 -5.30 -9.82 9.42
C THR A 67 -5.95 -10.52 8.22
N ILE A 68 -5.30 -10.61 7.07
CA ILE A 68 -5.87 -11.28 5.89
C ILE A 68 -5.93 -12.80 6.08
N SER A 69 -4.90 -13.42 6.66
CA SER A 69 -4.83 -14.87 6.82
C SER A 69 -5.84 -15.44 7.81
N LYS A 70 -6.16 -14.72 8.89
CA LYS A 70 -7.01 -15.22 9.99
C LYS A 70 -7.99 -14.23 10.60
N GLY A 71 -7.99 -12.98 10.14
CA GLY A 71 -8.81 -11.92 10.72
C GLY A 71 -10.19 -11.77 10.10
N ILE A 72 -10.39 -12.26 8.88
CA ILE A 72 -11.66 -12.10 8.14
C ILE A 72 -12.67 -13.19 8.49
N ILE A 73 -12.22 -14.44 8.43
CA ILE A 73 -12.99 -15.62 8.84
C ILE A 73 -12.29 -16.29 10.01
N ASP A 74 -13.05 -16.91 10.90
CA ASP A 74 -12.53 -17.78 11.96
C ASP A 74 -12.38 -19.21 11.45
N PRO A 75 -11.15 -19.68 11.18
CA PRO A 75 -10.93 -21.00 10.64
C PRO A 75 -11.26 -22.12 11.64
N SER A 76 -11.33 -21.83 12.94
CA SER A 76 -11.65 -22.84 13.96
C SER A 76 -13.12 -23.25 13.95
N SER A 77 -13.98 -22.41 13.38
CA SER A 77 -15.41 -22.64 13.23
C SER A 77 -15.77 -23.48 12.00
N ILE A 78 -14.79 -23.85 11.16
CA ILE A 78 -14.98 -24.74 10.01
C ILE A 78 -14.35 -26.10 10.32
N SER A 79 -15.18 -27.14 10.39
CA SER A 79 -14.77 -28.49 10.80
C SER A 79 -13.78 -29.16 9.84
N ASP A 80 -13.85 -28.87 8.53
CA ASP A 80 -12.95 -29.44 7.52
C ASP A 80 -11.90 -28.42 7.06
N PRO A 81 -10.63 -28.58 7.47
CA PRO A 81 -9.54 -27.70 7.05
C PRO A 81 -9.33 -27.64 5.54
N LYS A 82 -9.69 -28.70 4.79
CA LYS A 82 -9.59 -28.70 3.32
C LYS A 82 -10.48 -27.61 2.71
N LEU A 83 -11.66 -27.36 3.27
CA LEU A 83 -12.55 -26.31 2.75
C LEU A 83 -11.93 -24.92 2.87
N ILE A 84 -11.23 -24.64 3.98
CA ILE A 84 -10.53 -23.37 4.17
C ILE A 84 -9.37 -23.27 3.17
N MET A 85 -8.61 -24.37 2.98
CA MET A 85 -7.51 -24.41 2.03
C MET A 85 -7.98 -24.10 0.60
N LEU A 86 -9.06 -24.75 0.15
CA LEU A 86 -9.65 -24.51 -1.17
C LEU A 86 -10.21 -23.08 -1.28
N GLY A 87 -10.86 -22.57 -0.23
CA GLY A 87 -11.41 -21.21 -0.21
C GLY A 87 -10.35 -20.10 -0.29
N MET A 88 -9.26 -20.25 0.46
CA MET A 88 -8.11 -19.34 0.41
C MET A 88 -7.43 -19.38 -0.95
N PHE A 89 -7.27 -20.57 -1.53
CA PHE A 89 -6.71 -20.72 -2.88
C PHE A 89 -7.63 -20.13 -3.95
N ALA A 90 -8.95 -20.37 -3.87
CA ALA A 90 -9.94 -19.78 -4.76
C ALA A 90 -9.92 -18.24 -4.70
N SER A 91 -9.75 -17.68 -3.49
CA SER A 91 -9.64 -16.23 -3.27
C SER A 91 -8.42 -15.65 -3.96
N LEU A 92 -7.26 -16.34 -3.93
CA LEU A 92 -6.06 -15.93 -4.66
C LEU A 92 -6.26 -15.92 -6.17
N ILE A 93 -6.82 -16.98 -6.72
CA ILE A 93 -7.07 -17.06 -8.17
C ILE A 93 -8.03 -15.96 -8.60
N SER A 94 -9.13 -15.80 -7.87
CA SER A 94 -10.15 -14.78 -8.15
C SER A 94 -9.56 -13.37 -8.11
N ALA A 95 -8.89 -13.01 -7.01
CA ALA A 95 -8.31 -11.69 -6.85
C ALA A 95 -7.19 -11.44 -7.90
N GLY A 96 -6.36 -12.45 -8.16
CA GLY A 96 -5.32 -12.38 -9.19
C GLY A 96 -5.88 -12.16 -10.59
N PHE A 97 -7.00 -12.81 -10.92
CA PHE A 97 -7.72 -12.64 -12.18
C PHE A 97 -8.28 -11.22 -12.32
N TRP A 98 -8.93 -10.69 -11.28
CA TRP A 98 -9.47 -9.32 -11.30
C TRP A 98 -8.39 -8.25 -11.40
N ILE A 99 -7.26 -8.42 -10.71
CA ILE A 99 -6.14 -7.48 -10.80
C ILE A 99 -5.49 -7.56 -12.19
N LEU A 100 -5.39 -8.75 -12.78
CA LEU A 100 -4.91 -8.88 -14.16
C LEU A 100 -5.82 -8.13 -15.13
N ILE A 101 -7.15 -8.32 -15.04
CA ILE A 101 -8.11 -7.58 -15.86
C ILE A 101 -7.96 -6.07 -15.65
N SER A 102 -7.87 -5.63 -14.39
CA SER A 102 -7.66 -4.22 -14.03
C SER A 102 -6.39 -3.66 -14.67
N THR A 103 -5.29 -4.42 -14.61
CA THR A 103 -4.00 -4.05 -15.21
C THR A 103 -4.11 -3.90 -16.73
N LEU A 104 -4.80 -4.83 -17.40
CA LEU A 104 -4.97 -4.84 -18.85
C LEU A 104 -5.96 -3.77 -19.36
N SER A 105 -6.99 -3.47 -18.57
CA SER A 105 -8.04 -2.49 -18.91
C SER A 105 -7.75 -1.07 -18.40
N GLY A 106 -6.75 -0.89 -17.54
CA GLY A 106 -6.41 0.40 -16.91
C GLY A 106 -7.45 0.89 -15.91
N LEU A 107 -8.31 0.00 -15.38
CA LEU A 107 -9.32 0.35 -14.39
C LEU A 107 -8.70 0.40 -12.98
N PRO A 108 -8.98 1.43 -12.15
CA PRO A 108 -8.46 1.52 -10.79
C PRO A 108 -9.25 0.60 -9.84
N VAL A 109 -8.95 -0.70 -9.87
CA VAL A 109 -9.55 -1.71 -8.98
C VAL A 109 -8.67 -1.87 -7.74
N SER A 110 -9.29 -2.07 -6.58
CA SER A 110 -8.54 -2.36 -5.35
C SER A 110 -8.29 -3.86 -5.22
N SER A 111 -7.01 -4.21 -5.18
CA SER A 111 -6.55 -5.56 -4.89
C SER A 111 -6.98 -6.04 -3.49
N THR A 112 -6.89 -5.18 -2.50
CA THR A 112 -7.31 -5.45 -1.11
C THR A 112 -8.81 -5.75 -1.01
N HIS A 113 -9.66 -5.00 -1.72
CA HIS A 113 -11.10 -5.28 -1.76
C HIS A 113 -11.38 -6.61 -2.44
N SER A 114 -10.62 -6.94 -3.48
CA SER A 114 -10.78 -8.18 -4.23
C SER A 114 -10.46 -9.40 -3.36
N ILE A 115 -9.33 -9.39 -2.64
CA ILE A 115 -8.96 -10.54 -1.81
C ILE A 115 -9.84 -10.67 -0.56
N VAL A 116 -10.13 -9.56 0.14
CA VAL A 116 -10.98 -9.60 1.34
C VAL A 116 -12.42 -9.98 0.96
N GLY A 117 -12.94 -9.44 -0.15
CA GLY A 117 -14.24 -9.82 -0.70
C GLY A 117 -14.31 -11.30 -1.08
N GLY A 118 -13.25 -11.83 -1.69
CA GLY A 118 -13.14 -13.26 -1.98
C GLY A 118 -13.17 -14.13 -0.73
N ILE A 119 -12.36 -13.78 0.28
CA ILE A 119 -12.31 -14.51 1.56
C ILE A 119 -13.66 -14.48 2.26
N PHE A 120 -14.29 -13.32 2.30
CA PHE A 120 -15.64 -13.15 2.84
C PHE A 120 -16.67 -14.01 2.10
N GLY A 121 -16.64 -13.98 0.76
CA GLY A 121 -17.57 -14.72 -0.09
C GLY A 121 -17.54 -16.21 0.16
N PHE A 122 -16.35 -16.84 0.14
CA PHE A 122 -16.29 -18.28 0.42
C PHE A 122 -16.61 -18.58 1.89
N GLY A 123 -16.21 -17.72 2.82
CA GLY A 123 -16.51 -17.88 4.25
C GLY A 123 -18.02 -18.02 4.50
N LEU A 124 -18.81 -17.15 3.88
CA LEU A 124 -20.27 -17.22 3.94
C LEU A 124 -20.85 -18.51 3.36
N VAL A 125 -20.28 -19.02 2.27
CA VAL A 125 -20.76 -20.25 1.62
C VAL A 125 -20.41 -21.51 2.42
N VAL A 126 -19.24 -21.54 3.06
CA VAL A 126 -18.76 -22.72 3.79
C VAL A 126 -19.37 -22.81 5.18
N GLY A 127 -19.43 -21.69 5.91
CA GLY A 127 -19.80 -21.70 7.32
C GLY A 127 -20.91 -20.72 7.71
N GLY A 128 -21.48 -20.00 6.74
CA GLY A 128 -22.50 -18.99 7.00
C GLY A 128 -21.98 -17.74 7.71
N PRO A 129 -22.89 -16.86 8.18
CA PRO A 129 -22.53 -15.60 8.85
C PRO A 129 -21.73 -15.76 10.14
N ASN A 130 -21.82 -16.91 10.81
CA ASN A 130 -21.19 -17.14 12.12
C ASN A 130 -19.67 -17.31 12.03
N VAL A 131 -19.15 -17.72 10.87
CA VAL A 131 -17.71 -17.89 10.64
C VAL A 131 -17.01 -16.56 10.37
N VAL A 132 -17.75 -15.50 10.03
CA VAL A 132 -17.17 -14.18 9.77
C VAL A 132 -16.88 -13.47 11.09
N ASN A 133 -15.65 -12.97 11.24
CA ASN A 133 -15.33 -12.10 12.36
C ASN A 133 -15.87 -10.69 12.09
N TRP A 134 -17.12 -10.44 12.48
CA TRP A 134 -17.80 -9.16 12.21
C TRP A 134 -17.10 -7.94 12.79
N GLY A 135 -16.44 -8.06 13.96
CA GLY A 135 -15.67 -6.97 14.56
C GLY A 135 -14.46 -6.58 13.72
N LYS A 136 -13.69 -7.58 13.25
CA LYS A 136 -12.56 -7.35 12.35
C LYS A 136 -13.01 -6.91 10.97
N MET A 137 -14.01 -7.57 10.39
CA MET A 137 -14.58 -7.17 9.10
C MET A 137 -15.08 -5.73 9.12
N GLY A 138 -15.81 -5.32 10.16
CA GLY A 138 -16.26 -3.95 10.34
C GLY A 138 -15.09 -2.96 10.42
N SER A 139 -14.02 -3.31 11.14
CA SER A 139 -12.80 -2.50 11.20
C SER A 139 -12.12 -2.35 9.83
N VAL A 140 -12.09 -3.43 9.03
CA VAL A 140 -11.55 -3.43 7.66
C VAL A 140 -12.39 -2.52 6.75
N VAL A 141 -13.71 -2.72 6.70
CA VAL A 141 -14.62 -1.90 5.89
C VAL A 141 -14.54 -0.43 6.30
N LEU A 142 -14.52 -0.13 7.60
CA LEU A 142 -14.37 1.23 8.10
C LEU A 142 -13.04 1.85 7.65
N SER A 143 -11.95 1.08 7.64
CA SER A 143 -10.65 1.55 7.15
C SER A 143 -10.67 1.90 5.65
N TRP A 144 -11.46 1.19 4.84
CA TRP A 144 -11.62 1.49 3.40
C TRP A 144 -12.36 2.79 3.15
N ILE A 145 -13.29 3.15 4.04
CA ILE A 145 -13.99 4.42 4.00
C ILE A 145 -13.08 5.53 4.52
N ILE A 146 -12.47 5.37 5.70
CA ILE A 146 -11.69 6.43 6.35
C ILE A 146 -10.41 6.78 5.59
N SER A 147 -9.70 5.79 5.04
CA SER A 147 -8.39 6.00 4.41
C SER A 147 -8.36 7.05 3.29
N PRO A 148 -9.25 7.06 2.27
CA PRO A 148 -9.24 8.11 1.25
C PRO A 148 -9.49 9.51 1.83
N PHE A 149 -10.39 9.66 2.82
CA PHE A 149 -10.65 10.96 3.46
C PHE A 149 -9.46 11.42 4.31
N PHE A 150 -8.81 10.48 5.01
CA PHE A 150 -7.63 10.78 5.79
C PHE A 150 -6.45 11.19 4.89
N ALA A 151 -6.24 10.50 3.76
CA ALA A 151 -5.24 10.86 2.78
C ALA A 151 -5.54 12.21 2.10
N ALA A 152 -6.82 12.50 1.82
CA ALA A 152 -7.28 13.81 1.36
C ALA A 152 -6.98 14.91 2.38
N LEU A 153 -7.27 14.67 3.66
CA LEU A 153 -7.00 15.63 4.72
C LEU A 153 -5.49 15.93 4.82
N ILE A 154 -4.65 14.89 4.87
CA ILE A 154 -3.20 15.10 4.93
C ILE A 154 -2.69 15.81 3.68
N GLY A 155 -3.09 15.38 2.48
CA GLY A 155 -2.71 16.02 1.22
C GLY A 155 -3.11 17.50 1.17
N PHE A 156 -4.34 17.80 1.60
CA PHE A 156 -4.85 19.17 1.74
C PHE A 156 -4.01 20.00 2.71
N LEU A 157 -3.71 19.47 3.90
CA LEU A 157 -2.94 20.17 4.93
C LEU A 157 -1.50 20.42 4.49
N VAL A 158 -0.83 19.42 3.91
CA VAL A 158 0.54 19.54 3.40
C VAL A 158 0.60 20.56 2.26
N PHE A 159 -0.29 20.48 1.28
CA PHE A 159 -0.26 21.43 0.17
C PHE A 159 -0.67 22.85 0.61
N SER A 160 -1.64 22.98 1.50
CA SER A 160 -2.01 24.28 2.10
C SER A 160 -0.85 24.88 2.89
N HIS A 161 -0.09 24.04 3.60
CA HIS A 161 1.13 24.46 4.28
C HIS A 161 2.17 24.99 3.28
N ILE A 162 2.46 24.24 2.21
CA ILE A 162 3.40 24.67 1.15
C ILE A 162 2.96 26.02 0.57
N ARG A 163 1.67 26.19 0.24
CA ARG A 163 1.16 27.46 -0.28
C ARG A 163 1.35 28.61 0.71
N LYS A 164 0.92 28.44 1.96
CA LYS A 164 0.91 29.49 2.98
C LYS A 164 2.31 29.89 3.46
N TYR A 165 3.19 28.92 3.64
CA TYR A 165 4.50 29.14 4.27
C TYR A 165 5.66 29.24 3.27
N ILE A 166 5.47 28.83 2.02
CA ILE A 166 6.48 28.94 0.96
C ILE A 166 6.03 29.95 -0.09
N PHE A 167 5.00 29.63 -0.88
CA PHE A 167 4.64 30.45 -2.05
C PHE A 167 4.07 31.83 -1.72
N PHE A 168 3.31 31.98 -0.64
CA PHE A 168 2.72 33.27 -0.24
C PHE A 168 3.69 34.18 0.53
N LYS A 169 4.97 33.79 0.66
CA LYS A 169 6.00 34.60 1.30
C LYS A 169 6.80 35.37 0.26
N LYS A 170 7.18 36.62 0.60
CA LYS A 170 8.04 37.47 -0.25
C LYS A 170 9.37 36.78 -0.60
N GLU A 171 9.92 36.02 0.34
CA GLU A 171 11.14 35.23 0.17
C GLU A 171 10.80 33.73 0.02
N TYR A 172 10.02 33.39 -1.00
CA TYR A 172 9.53 32.01 -1.20
C TYR A 172 10.66 30.98 -1.34
N LEU A 173 11.77 31.30 -2.02
CA LEU A 173 12.89 30.37 -2.19
C LEU A 173 13.60 30.08 -0.86
N GLU A 174 13.87 31.10 -0.05
CA GLU A 174 14.50 30.92 1.26
C GLU A 174 13.57 30.18 2.22
N ASN A 175 12.25 30.40 2.14
CA ASN A 175 11.29 29.60 2.88
C ASN A 175 11.25 28.14 2.40
N ALA A 176 11.38 27.88 1.10
CA ALA A 176 11.51 26.52 0.58
C ALA A 176 12.76 25.83 1.15
N LYS A 177 13.92 26.52 1.13
CA LYS A 177 15.17 26.01 1.72
C LYS A 177 15.05 25.75 3.24
N LYS A 178 14.23 26.52 3.96
CA LYS A 178 13.98 26.32 5.40
C LYS A 178 13.01 25.17 5.69
N TRP A 179 11.95 25.01 4.90
CA TRP A 179 10.90 24.02 5.12
C TRP A 179 11.21 22.64 4.53
N ALA A 180 11.89 22.59 3.39
CA ALA A 180 12.29 21.33 2.76
C ALA A 180 13.00 20.35 3.72
N PRO A 181 14.03 20.74 4.49
CA PRO A 181 14.68 19.80 5.40
C PRO A 181 13.80 19.40 6.58
N ARG A 182 12.82 20.23 6.99
CA ARG A 182 11.87 19.88 8.06
C ARG A 182 10.93 18.77 7.60
N TRP A 183 10.47 18.86 6.35
CA TRP A 183 9.70 17.79 5.72
C TRP A 183 10.48 16.48 5.63
N VAL A 184 11.77 16.54 5.25
CA VAL A 184 12.66 15.37 5.30
C VAL A 184 12.72 14.75 6.71
N GLY A 185 12.97 15.56 7.73
CA GLY A 185 13.01 15.10 9.12
C GLY A 185 11.70 14.44 9.56
N LEU A 186 10.55 15.03 9.21
CA LEU A 186 9.23 14.47 9.51
C LEU A 186 8.98 13.14 8.79
N THR A 187 9.30 13.04 7.50
CA THR A 187 9.15 11.80 6.74
C THR A 187 9.95 10.67 7.37
N PHE A 188 11.24 10.90 7.67
CA PHE A 188 12.07 9.88 8.30
C PHE A 188 11.61 9.55 9.73
N ALA A 189 11.14 10.52 10.51
CA ALA A 189 10.57 10.26 11.83
C ALA A 189 9.38 9.28 11.76
N ILE A 190 8.45 9.49 10.81
CA ILE A 190 7.30 8.60 10.63
C ILE A 190 7.74 7.19 10.20
N ILE A 191 8.66 7.10 9.22
CA ILE A 191 9.18 5.80 8.76
C ILE A 191 9.90 5.07 9.91
N CYS A 192 10.86 5.71 10.57
CA CYS A 192 11.61 5.11 11.68
C CYS A 192 10.68 4.70 12.85
N GLY A 193 9.66 5.51 13.14
CA GLY A 193 8.64 5.17 14.14
C GLY A 193 7.89 3.88 13.81
N SER A 194 7.52 3.67 12.55
CA SER A 194 6.91 2.42 12.10
C SER A 194 7.85 1.22 12.31
N PHE A 195 9.14 1.37 11.99
CA PHE A 195 10.13 0.31 12.20
C PHE A 195 10.31 -0.04 13.69
N LEU A 196 10.37 0.96 14.57
CA LEU A 196 10.61 0.75 16.01
C LEU A 196 9.47 0.01 16.72
N TYR A 197 8.22 0.21 16.32
CA TYR A 197 7.09 -0.43 17.01
C TYR A 197 6.70 -1.79 16.41
N LYS A 198 6.99 -2.03 15.13
CA LYS A 198 6.31 -3.10 14.38
C LYS A 198 7.25 -4.13 13.77
N THR A 199 8.55 -3.84 13.67
CA THR A 199 9.51 -4.84 13.19
C THR A 199 9.87 -5.84 14.28
N PRO A 200 10.36 -7.05 13.92
CA PRO A 200 10.95 -7.98 14.88
C PRO A 200 12.08 -7.35 15.71
N LEU A 201 12.86 -6.42 15.12
CA LEU A 201 13.90 -5.67 15.81
C LEU A 201 13.29 -4.75 16.89
N GLY A 202 12.24 -4.02 16.53
CA GLY A 202 11.49 -3.17 17.44
C GLY A 202 10.90 -3.95 18.62
N LYS A 203 10.29 -5.11 18.34
CA LYS A 203 9.78 -6.02 19.38
C LYS A 203 10.88 -6.51 20.31
N LYS A 204 12.09 -6.82 19.81
CA LYS A 204 13.23 -7.24 20.65
C LYS A 204 13.70 -6.13 21.61
N LEU A 205 13.66 -4.88 21.17
CA LEU A 205 14.10 -3.74 21.97
C LEU A 205 13.16 -3.44 23.16
N HIS A 206 11.91 -3.91 23.13
CA HIS A 206 10.90 -3.74 24.20
C HIS A 206 10.82 -2.31 24.77
N LEU A 207 11.04 -1.29 23.92
CA LEU A 207 11.04 0.09 24.39
C LEU A 207 9.62 0.50 24.81
N PRO A 208 9.45 1.12 25.98
CA PRO A 208 8.19 1.73 26.36
C PRO A 208 7.87 2.90 25.42
N TRP A 209 6.58 3.25 25.32
CA TRP A 209 6.09 4.17 24.29
C TRP A 209 6.75 5.57 24.33
N TYR A 210 7.14 6.04 25.52
CA TYR A 210 7.82 7.33 25.70
C TYR A 210 9.26 7.31 25.18
N GLU A 211 10.02 6.22 25.40
CA GLU A 211 11.37 6.06 24.86
C GLU A 211 11.35 5.96 23.34
N ALA A 212 10.38 5.21 22.79
CA ALA A 212 10.22 5.11 21.35
C ALA A 212 9.90 6.49 20.72
N ILE A 213 9.07 7.32 21.36
CA ILE A 213 8.83 8.69 20.91
C ILE A 213 10.11 9.54 20.98
N ALA A 214 10.89 9.42 22.05
CA ALA A 214 12.14 10.14 22.20
C ALA A 214 13.15 9.77 21.10
N VAL A 215 13.30 8.48 20.80
CA VAL A 215 14.17 7.98 19.71
C VAL A 215 13.70 8.52 18.35
N VAL A 216 12.39 8.45 18.05
CA VAL A 216 11.82 8.99 16.82
C VAL A 216 12.07 10.49 16.69
N PHE A 217 11.92 11.23 17.78
CA PHE A 217 12.15 12.67 17.82
C PHE A 217 13.62 13.02 17.56
N VAL A 218 14.56 12.31 18.20
CA VAL A 218 16.00 12.47 17.99
C VAL A 218 16.35 12.17 16.53
N LEU A 219 15.91 11.04 15.98
CA LEU A 219 16.14 10.69 14.58
C LEU A 219 15.55 11.74 13.63
N GLY A 220 14.35 12.24 13.89
CA GLY A 220 13.72 13.31 13.12
C GLY A 220 14.56 14.59 13.11
N ILE A 221 15.11 14.98 14.25
CA ILE A 221 16.04 16.11 14.35
C ILE A 221 17.32 15.83 13.57
N THR A 222 17.90 14.63 13.69
CA THR A 222 19.12 14.26 12.96
C THR A 222 18.92 14.36 11.45
N PHE A 223 17.84 13.78 10.91
CA PHE A 223 17.53 13.87 9.47
C PHE A 223 17.18 15.29 9.03
N TRP A 224 16.54 16.08 9.89
CA TRP A 224 16.32 17.51 9.63
C TRP A 224 17.66 18.27 9.51
N LEU A 225 18.60 18.06 10.44
CA LEU A 225 19.92 18.71 10.42
C LEU A 225 20.73 18.29 9.20
N ILE A 226 20.75 17.00 8.86
CA ILE A 226 21.40 16.48 7.65
C ILE A 226 20.76 17.12 6.41
N GLY A 227 19.42 17.12 6.34
CA GLY A 227 18.67 17.75 5.24
C GLY A 227 19.02 19.23 5.10
N LYS A 228 19.18 19.97 6.21
CA LYS A 228 19.55 21.39 6.21
C LYS A 228 20.93 21.61 5.58
N ILE A 229 21.90 20.75 5.91
CA ILE A 229 23.26 20.80 5.33
C ILE A 229 23.20 20.53 3.83
N ILE A 230 22.48 19.47 3.41
CA ILE A 230 22.32 19.10 2.01
C ILE A 230 21.67 20.23 1.22
N VAL A 231 20.56 20.78 1.72
CA VAL A 231 19.83 21.86 1.04
C VAL A 231 20.71 23.10 0.89
N LYS A 232 21.47 23.47 1.93
CA LYS A 232 22.41 24.60 1.86
C LYS A 232 23.52 24.37 0.84
N LYS A 233 24.07 23.16 0.74
CA LYS A 233 25.20 22.85 -0.16
C LYS A 233 24.75 22.68 -1.61
N VAL A 234 23.63 22.00 -1.84
CA VAL A 234 23.16 21.63 -3.17
C VAL A 234 22.42 22.79 -3.84
N PHE A 235 21.64 23.57 -3.09
CA PHE A 235 20.75 24.60 -3.64
C PHE A 235 21.22 26.04 -3.34
N SER A 236 22.48 26.22 -2.96
CA SER A 236 23.07 27.55 -2.73
C SER A 236 23.09 28.42 -3.99
N HIS A 237 23.29 27.81 -5.15
CA HIS A 237 23.42 28.48 -6.44
C HIS A 237 22.08 28.85 -7.10
N LEU A 238 20.95 28.44 -6.53
CA LEU A 238 19.64 28.70 -7.13
C LEU A 238 19.26 30.17 -7.01
N GLU A 239 18.94 30.79 -8.15
CA GLU A 239 18.37 32.13 -8.22
C GLU A 239 16.89 32.13 -7.82
N LYS A 240 16.39 33.29 -7.41
CA LYS A 240 15.03 33.46 -6.91
C LYS A 240 14.00 33.33 -8.04
N SER A 241 13.51 32.12 -8.27
CA SER A 241 12.43 31.82 -9.21
C SER A 241 11.48 30.74 -8.65
N ALA A 242 10.24 30.70 -9.14
CA ALA A 242 9.29 29.64 -8.76
C ALA A 242 9.79 28.26 -9.20
N GLU A 243 10.53 28.19 -10.32
CA GLU A 243 11.18 26.98 -10.83
C GLU A 243 12.24 26.46 -9.85
N SER A 244 13.01 27.34 -9.20
CA SER A 244 13.96 26.97 -8.16
C SER A 244 13.29 26.31 -6.95
N VAL A 245 12.06 26.70 -6.60
CA VAL A 245 11.28 26.00 -5.55
C VAL A 245 10.90 24.61 -6.02
N GLU A 246 10.39 24.49 -7.25
CA GLU A 246 10.03 23.20 -7.83
C GLU A 246 11.24 22.27 -7.98
N GLU A 247 12.45 22.79 -8.22
CA GLU A 247 13.70 22.01 -8.26
C GLU A 247 14.06 21.42 -6.88
N ILE A 248 13.85 22.17 -5.80
CA ILE A 248 14.00 21.64 -4.43
C ILE A 248 12.98 20.52 -4.22
N PHE A 249 11.72 20.79 -4.56
CA PHE A 249 10.63 19.82 -4.40
C PHE A 249 10.76 18.60 -5.32
N ARG A 250 11.43 18.72 -6.47
CA ARG A 250 11.75 17.59 -7.34
C ARG A 250 12.52 16.52 -6.58
N ARG A 251 13.51 16.91 -5.78
CA ARG A 251 14.28 15.97 -4.94
C ARG A 251 13.48 15.44 -3.77
N LEU A 252 12.67 16.28 -3.13
CA LEU A 252 11.80 15.86 -2.03
C LEU A 252 10.70 14.90 -2.49
N GLN A 253 10.19 15.10 -3.70
CA GLN A 253 9.18 14.22 -4.27
C GLN A 253 9.73 12.81 -4.45
N ILE A 254 10.98 12.66 -4.92
CA ILE A 254 11.63 11.34 -4.99
C ILE A 254 11.61 10.66 -3.62
N LEU A 255 11.91 11.39 -2.54
CA LEU A 255 11.85 10.86 -1.18
C LEU A 255 10.43 10.42 -0.80
N THR A 256 9.40 11.20 -1.13
CA THR A 256 8.01 10.82 -0.82
C THR A 256 7.49 9.68 -1.71
N SER A 257 7.93 9.57 -2.96
CA SER A 257 7.63 8.42 -3.81
C SER A 257 8.30 7.14 -3.29
N CYS A 258 9.53 7.25 -2.79
CA CYS A 258 10.20 6.17 -2.05
C CYS A 258 9.40 5.77 -0.81
N TYR A 259 8.94 6.75 -0.03
CA TYR A 259 8.10 6.53 1.14
C TYR A 259 6.80 5.80 0.77
N MET A 260 6.11 6.23 -0.30
CA MET A 260 4.90 5.58 -0.78
C MET A 260 5.16 4.14 -1.26
N ALA A 261 6.26 3.87 -1.97
CA ALA A 261 6.62 2.53 -2.40
C ALA A 261 6.92 1.57 -1.23
N LEU A 262 7.57 2.08 -0.18
CA LEU A 262 7.78 1.33 1.06
C LEU A 262 6.45 1.01 1.76
N SER A 263 5.58 2.01 1.92
CA SER A 263 4.25 1.85 2.53
C SER A 263 3.37 0.88 1.72
N HIS A 264 3.47 0.93 0.39
CA HIS A 264 2.77 0.02 -0.51
C HIS A 264 3.20 -1.44 -0.27
N GLY A 265 4.50 -1.73 -0.28
CA GLY A 265 5.01 -3.07 0.02
C GLY A 265 4.58 -3.58 1.39
N ALA A 266 4.52 -2.69 2.39
CA ALA A 266 4.08 -3.01 3.74
C ALA A 266 2.59 -3.40 3.84
N ASN A 267 1.71 -2.82 3.02
CA ASN A 267 0.29 -3.15 3.06
C ASN A 267 -0.06 -4.30 2.11
N ASP A 268 0.41 -4.22 0.86
CA ASP A 268 -0.19 -4.97 -0.25
C ASP A 268 0.42 -6.38 -0.38
N VAL A 269 1.59 -6.66 0.20
CA VAL A 269 2.14 -8.04 0.26
C VAL A 269 1.17 -9.00 0.94
N ALA A 270 0.37 -8.50 1.89
CA ALA A 270 -0.62 -9.27 2.62
C ALA A 270 -1.70 -9.87 1.70
N ASN A 271 -2.03 -9.18 0.60
CA ASN A 271 -3.06 -9.62 -0.33
C ASN A 271 -2.67 -10.92 -1.05
N ALA A 272 -1.37 -11.12 -1.27
CA ALA A 272 -0.83 -12.36 -1.82
C ALA A 272 -0.47 -13.37 -0.72
N ILE A 273 0.25 -12.93 0.31
CA ILE A 273 0.85 -13.84 1.29
C ILE A 273 -0.13 -14.26 2.39
N GLY A 274 -1.17 -13.49 2.67
CA GLY A 274 -2.17 -13.84 3.69
C GLY A 274 -2.83 -15.19 3.39
N PRO A 275 -3.43 -15.39 2.21
CA PRO A 275 -4.01 -16.67 1.84
C PRO A 275 -2.98 -17.80 1.71
N VAL A 276 -1.78 -17.52 1.18
CA VAL A 276 -0.69 -18.52 1.09
C VAL A 276 -0.28 -19.00 2.47
N ALA A 277 -0.15 -18.07 3.43
CA ALA A 277 0.15 -18.41 4.81
C ALA A 277 -0.97 -19.25 5.44
N ALA A 278 -2.25 -18.92 5.18
CA ALA A 278 -3.37 -19.72 5.64
C ALA A 278 -3.35 -21.15 5.09
N VAL A 279 -3.09 -21.32 3.78
CA VAL A 279 -2.94 -22.63 3.13
C VAL A 279 -1.75 -23.41 3.71
N TYR A 280 -0.60 -22.77 3.89
CA TYR A 280 0.58 -23.40 4.51
C TYR A 280 0.29 -23.89 5.93
N MET A 281 -0.38 -23.08 6.74
CA MET A 281 -0.74 -23.45 8.10
C MET A 281 -1.61 -24.70 8.13
N ILE A 282 -2.57 -24.80 7.24
CA ILE A 282 -3.46 -25.97 7.12
C ILE A 282 -2.70 -27.19 6.59
N ALA A 283 -1.88 -27.02 5.56
CA ALA A 283 -1.14 -28.11 4.95
C ALA A 283 -0.12 -28.74 5.91
N LYS A 284 0.54 -27.91 6.75
CA LYS A 284 1.59 -28.37 7.66
C LYS A 284 1.07 -28.92 8.99
N TYR A 285 0.06 -28.27 9.57
CA TYR A 285 -0.37 -28.58 10.94
C TYR A 285 -1.70 -29.34 10.99
N HIS A 286 -2.40 -29.48 9.86
CA HIS A 286 -3.76 -30.06 9.74
C HIS A 286 -4.82 -29.43 10.67
N VAL A 287 -4.44 -28.39 11.41
CA VAL A 287 -5.25 -27.60 12.34
C VAL A 287 -4.78 -26.15 12.24
N PHE A 288 -5.72 -25.22 12.23
CA PHE A 288 -5.38 -23.80 12.19
C PHE A 288 -4.95 -23.31 13.58
N SER A 289 -3.64 -23.22 13.83
CA SER A 289 -3.15 -22.62 15.07
C SER A 289 -3.19 -21.09 15.00
N ALA A 290 -4.04 -20.48 15.83
CA ALA A 290 -4.19 -19.02 15.91
C ALA A 290 -2.90 -18.26 16.28
N LYS A 291 -1.88 -18.97 16.81
CA LYS A 291 -0.63 -18.39 17.30
C LYS A 291 0.56 -18.48 16.34
N ALA A 292 0.43 -19.14 15.19
CA ALA A 292 1.57 -19.28 14.29
C ALA A 292 1.94 -17.94 13.64
N GLU A 293 3.22 -17.59 13.76
CA GLU A 293 3.78 -16.43 13.09
C GLU A 293 4.07 -16.75 11.62
N ILE A 294 3.78 -15.79 10.74
CA ILE A 294 4.06 -15.93 9.31
C ILE A 294 5.58 -15.88 9.11
N PRO A 295 6.19 -16.90 8.49
CA PRO A 295 7.63 -16.91 8.30
C PRO A 295 8.09 -15.75 7.41
N LEU A 296 9.20 -15.11 7.77
CA LEU A 296 9.71 -13.93 7.06
C LEU A 296 10.02 -14.21 5.58
N TYR A 297 10.41 -15.45 5.23
CA TYR A 297 10.66 -15.83 3.84
C TYR A 297 9.40 -15.86 2.97
N PHE A 298 8.19 -15.98 3.54
CA PHE A 298 6.94 -15.81 2.80
C PHE A 298 6.74 -14.34 2.40
N LEU A 299 7.03 -13.41 3.31
CA LEU A 299 6.98 -11.98 3.01
C LEU A 299 8.03 -11.58 1.97
N LEU A 300 9.24 -12.16 2.06
CA LEU A 300 10.28 -11.98 1.05
C LEU A 300 9.82 -12.52 -0.31
N PHE A 301 9.22 -13.71 -0.35
CA PHE A 301 8.68 -14.31 -1.57
C PHE A 301 7.62 -13.40 -2.22
N GLY A 302 6.68 -12.87 -1.44
CA GLY A 302 5.70 -11.91 -1.93
C GLY A 302 6.32 -10.60 -2.40
N GLY A 303 7.28 -10.05 -1.63
CA GLY A 303 8.02 -8.85 -2.00
C GLY A 303 8.79 -9.00 -3.32
N VAL A 304 9.43 -10.15 -3.54
CA VAL A 304 10.12 -10.48 -4.80
C VAL A 304 9.12 -10.59 -5.95
N GLY A 305 7.97 -11.21 -5.74
CA GLY A 305 6.88 -11.24 -6.72
C GLY A 305 6.44 -9.83 -7.14
N ILE A 306 6.18 -8.95 -6.15
CA ILE A 306 5.85 -7.52 -6.39
C ILE A 306 6.97 -6.84 -7.20
N ALA A 307 8.23 -6.98 -6.80
CA ALA A 307 9.34 -6.38 -7.51
C ALA A 307 9.45 -6.85 -8.97
N LEU A 308 9.28 -8.14 -9.23
CA LEU A 308 9.31 -8.68 -10.59
C LEU A 308 8.14 -8.17 -11.45
N GLY A 309 6.95 -8.03 -10.86
CA GLY A 309 5.79 -7.41 -11.50
C GLY A 309 6.06 -5.96 -11.91
N ILE A 310 6.68 -5.20 -11.00
CA ILE A 310 7.14 -3.83 -11.26
C ILE A 310 8.08 -3.81 -12.46
N PHE A 311 9.14 -4.63 -12.46
CA PHE A 311 10.14 -4.63 -13.52
C PHE A 311 9.57 -5.00 -14.89
N TRP A 312 8.68 -5.99 -14.98
CA TRP A 312 8.22 -6.52 -16.26
C TRP A 312 7.07 -5.71 -16.88
N LEU A 313 6.05 -5.39 -16.08
CA LEU A 313 4.81 -4.76 -16.58
C LEU A 313 4.61 -3.33 -16.07
N GLY A 314 5.22 -2.98 -14.93
CA GLY A 314 5.08 -1.67 -14.31
C GLY A 314 5.47 -0.50 -15.22
N ARG A 315 6.42 -0.72 -16.15
CA ARG A 315 6.80 0.26 -17.18
C ARG A 315 5.59 0.84 -17.92
N ARG A 316 4.68 -0.02 -18.37
CA ARG A 316 3.53 0.36 -19.22
C ARG A 316 2.52 1.17 -18.41
N VAL A 317 2.26 0.73 -17.18
CA VAL A 317 1.29 1.36 -16.29
C VAL A 317 1.81 2.74 -15.82
N ILE A 318 3.07 2.83 -15.41
CA ILE A 318 3.68 4.11 -14.99
C ILE A 318 3.69 5.11 -16.13
N ALA A 319 4.06 4.71 -17.35
CA ALA A 319 4.06 5.60 -18.50
C ALA A 319 2.65 6.15 -18.77
N THR A 320 1.64 5.27 -18.75
CA THR A 320 0.24 5.63 -19.04
C THR A 320 -0.35 6.55 -17.99
N VAL A 321 -0.13 6.26 -16.69
CA VAL A 321 -0.64 7.10 -15.60
C VAL A 321 0.16 8.39 -15.50
N GLY A 322 1.49 8.31 -15.60
CA GLY A 322 2.42 9.43 -15.58
C GLY A 322 2.12 10.48 -16.64
N GLU A 323 1.88 10.07 -17.89
CA GLU A 323 1.52 10.96 -19.00
C GLU A 323 0.19 11.69 -18.73
N LYS A 324 -0.81 10.98 -18.20
CA LYS A 324 -2.12 11.55 -17.83
C LYS A 324 -2.03 12.56 -16.67
N ILE A 325 -1.01 12.46 -15.82
CA ILE A 325 -0.77 13.36 -14.68
C ILE A 325 0.39 14.34 -14.90
N THR A 326 0.91 14.50 -16.12
CA THR A 326 2.02 15.43 -16.45
C THR A 326 1.75 16.90 -16.08
N THR A 327 0.51 17.27 -15.79
CA THR A 327 0.13 18.60 -15.30
C THR A 327 0.40 18.82 -13.80
N LEU A 328 0.96 17.82 -13.11
CA LEU A 328 1.27 17.86 -11.69
C LEU A 328 2.68 18.44 -11.46
N THR A 329 2.78 19.54 -10.71
CA THR A 329 4.06 20.12 -10.27
C THR A 329 4.69 19.27 -9.17
N ASN A 330 6.00 19.38 -8.94
CA ASN A 330 6.71 18.57 -7.95
C ASN A 330 6.20 18.82 -6.53
N THR A 331 5.86 20.06 -6.20
CA THR A 331 5.23 20.43 -4.92
C THR A 331 3.90 19.71 -4.67
N ARG A 332 3.10 19.49 -5.72
CA ARG A 332 1.84 18.74 -5.64
C ARG A 332 2.12 17.25 -5.51
N GLY A 333 3.04 16.72 -6.31
CA GLY A 333 3.44 15.31 -6.26
C GLY A 333 3.94 14.92 -4.88
N PHE A 334 4.80 15.76 -4.29
CA PHE A 334 5.25 15.62 -2.91
C PHE A 334 4.08 15.52 -1.91
N ALA A 335 3.09 16.43 -2.01
CA ALA A 335 1.97 16.45 -1.08
C ALA A 335 1.03 15.23 -1.24
N VAL A 336 0.79 14.80 -2.48
CA VAL A 336 0.01 13.60 -2.79
C VAL A 336 0.69 12.35 -2.24
N ASP A 337 1.97 12.16 -2.56
CA ASP A 337 2.72 10.98 -2.14
C ASP A 337 2.84 10.94 -0.61
N PHE A 338 3.12 12.07 0.04
CA PHE A 338 3.22 12.13 1.50
C PHE A 338 1.89 11.78 2.18
N GLY A 339 0.76 12.30 1.68
CA GLY A 339 -0.56 12.03 2.24
C GLY A 339 -0.99 10.58 2.07
N ALA A 340 -0.79 10.03 0.87
CA ALA A 340 -1.07 8.62 0.58
C ALA A 340 -0.16 7.69 1.42
N ALA A 341 1.16 7.92 1.41
CA ALA A 341 2.13 7.08 2.11
C ALA A 341 1.92 7.06 3.62
N THR A 342 1.60 8.21 4.21
CA THR A 342 1.32 8.31 5.65
C THR A 342 0.05 7.57 6.03
N THR A 343 -0.98 7.66 5.21
CA THR A 343 -2.24 6.94 5.44
C THR A 343 -2.02 5.43 5.37
N VAL A 344 -1.35 4.95 4.33
CA VAL A 344 -1.08 3.52 4.11
C VAL A 344 -0.15 2.96 5.18
N LEU A 345 0.91 3.69 5.55
CA LEU A 345 1.84 3.22 6.59
C LEU A 345 1.17 3.12 7.95
N LEU A 346 0.37 4.12 8.34
CA LEU A 346 -0.35 4.09 9.61
C LEU A 346 -1.39 2.97 9.65
N ALA A 347 -2.13 2.76 8.56
CA ALA A 347 -3.04 1.61 8.44
C ALA A 347 -2.29 0.27 8.56
N SER A 348 -1.14 0.14 7.91
CA SER A 348 -0.29 -1.05 7.99
C SER A 348 0.20 -1.32 9.42
N ASN A 349 0.59 -0.28 10.15
CA ASN A 349 0.98 -0.38 11.56
C ASN A 349 -0.17 -0.84 12.47
N LEU A 350 -1.41 -0.50 12.12
CA LEU A 350 -2.62 -0.96 12.78
C LEU A 350 -3.06 -2.36 12.33
N GLY A 351 -2.37 -2.95 11.34
CA GLY A 351 -2.73 -4.24 10.75
C GLY A 351 -4.01 -4.16 9.92
N LEU A 352 -4.39 -2.97 9.44
CA LEU A 352 -5.58 -2.75 8.64
C LEU A 352 -5.23 -2.87 7.15
N PRO A 353 -5.79 -3.85 6.42
CA PRO A 353 -5.65 -3.95 4.98
C PRO A 353 -6.44 -2.82 4.33
N VAL A 354 -5.74 -1.87 3.70
CA VAL A 354 -6.34 -0.71 3.03
C VAL A 354 -6.03 -0.74 1.54
N SER A 355 -6.66 0.15 0.78
CA SER A 355 -6.41 0.29 -0.65
C SER A 355 -5.44 1.45 -0.90
N THR A 356 -4.26 1.14 -1.40
CA THR A 356 -3.25 2.13 -1.78
C THR A 356 -3.78 3.07 -2.88
N THR A 357 -4.54 2.53 -3.83
CA THR A 357 -5.25 3.30 -4.87
C THR A 357 -6.23 4.30 -4.26
N HIS A 358 -6.98 3.94 -3.21
CA HIS A 358 -7.93 4.87 -2.56
C HIS A 358 -7.20 5.98 -1.82
N ALA A 359 -6.12 5.65 -1.12
CA ALA A 359 -5.30 6.63 -0.42
C ALA A 359 -4.67 7.63 -1.42
N ALA A 360 -4.14 7.14 -2.56
CA ALA A 360 -3.60 7.98 -3.62
C ALA A 360 -4.67 8.91 -4.22
N VAL A 361 -5.83 8.37 -4.61
CA VAL A 361 -6.96 9.15 -5.13
C VAL A 361 -7.43 10.19 -4.11
N GLY A 362 -7.59 9.78 -2.84
CA GLY A 362 -7.92 10.67 -1.73
C GLY A 362 -6.94 11.83 -1.62
N SER A 363 -5.64 11.55 -1.61
CA SER A 363 -4.63 12.60 -1.49
C SER A 363 -4.61 13.55 -2.70
N VAL A 364 -4.81 13.05 -3.92
CA VAL A 364 -4.99 13.89 -5.12
C VAL A 364 -6.18 14.83 -4.97
N ILE A 365 -7.32 14.35 -4.46
CA ILE A 365 -8.50 15.17 -4.18
C ILE A 365 -8.15 16.26 -3.16
N GLY A 366 -7.48 15.90 -2.06
CA GLY A 366 -7.06 16.84 -1.02
C GLY A 366 -6.20 17.99 -1.57
N VAL A 367 -5.19 17.66 -2.38
CA VAL A 367 -4.33 18.64 -3.04
C VAL A 367 -5.12 19.49 -4.05
N GLY A 368 -6.09 18.88 -4.76
CA GLY A 368 -7.03 19.59 -5.65
C GLY A 368 -7.91 20.60 -4.91
N LEU A 369 -8.55 20.18 -3.81
CA LEU A 369 -9.40 21.03 -2.97
C LEU A 369 -8.65 22.21 -2.37
N ALA A 370 -7.37 22.03 -2.05
CA ALA A 370 -6.51 23.11 -1.60
C ALA A 370 -6.28 24.20 -2.67
N ARG A 371 -6.65 23.98 -3.94
CA ARG A 371 -6.69 25.00 -5.00
C ARG A 371 -8.07 25.60 -5.24
N GLY A 372 -9.12 25.03 -4.64
CA GLY A 372 -10.52 25.40 -4.82
C GLY A 372 -11.38 24.23 -5.30
N PHE A 373 -12.67 24.26 -4.97
CA PHE A 373 -13.63 23.19 -5.29
C PHE A 373 -13.77 22.91 -6.80
N SER A 374 -13.59 23.92 -7.64
CA SER A 374 -13.67 23.78 -9.10
C SER A 374 -12.53 22.95 -9.72
N ALA A 375 -11.45 22.70 -8.98
CA ALA A 375 -10.33 21.88 -9.45
C ALA A 375 -10.60 20.37 -9.38
N VAL A 376 -11.72 19.94 -8.77
CA VAL A 376 -12.06 18.53 -8.54
C VAL A 376 -13.26 18.11 -9.37
N ASN A 377 -13.10 17.06 -10.19
CA ASN A 377 -14.19 16.50 -10.97
C ASN A 377 -14.99 15.45 -10.18
N PHE A 378 -16.02 15.88 -9.46
CA PHE A 378 -16.87 15.01 -8.63
C PHE A 378 -17.59 13.90 -9.41
N LYS A 379 -17.85 14.08 -10.72
CA LYS A 379 -18.45 13.04 -11.56
C LYS A 379 -17.51 11.85 -11.74
N ILE A 380 -16.21 12.10 -11.91
CA ILE A 380 -15.19 11.04 -11.97
C ILE A 380 -15.05 10.37 -10.61
N LEU A 381 -15.06 11.15 -9.51
CA LEU A 381 -14.98 10.60 -8.16
C LEU A 381 -16.13 9.64 -7.84
N TRP A 382 -17.36 10.01 -8.23
CA TRP A 382 -18.51 9.14 -8.04
C TRP A 382 -18.38 7.82 -8.82
N LYS A 383 -17.87 7.86 -10.06
CA LYS A 383 -17.60 6.64 -10.84
C LYS A 383 -16.56 5.74 -10.16
N ILE A 384 -15.48 6.32 -9.66
CA ILE A 384 -14.43 5.61 -8.93
C ILE A 384 -15.01 4.93 -7.68
N PHE A 385 -15.81 5.66 -6.90
CA PHE A 385 -16.48 5.14 -5.71
C PHE A 385 -17.42 3.96 -6.03
N LEU A 386 -18.18 4.04 -7.12
CA LEU A 386 -19.03 2.93 -7.57
C LEU A 386 -18.22 1.68 -7.92
N TYR A 387 -17.07 1.82 -8.61
CA TYR A 387 -16.20 0.68 -8.89
C TYR A 387 -15.67 0.02 -7.61
N TRP A 388 -15.34 0.82 -6.59
CA TRP A 388 -14.87 0.30 -5.30
C TRP A 388 -15.93 -0.54 -4.59
N ILE A 389 -17.18 -0.06 -4.55
CA ILE A 389 -18.30 -0.82 -3.95
C ILE A 389 -18.55 -2.11 -4.73
N LEU A 390 -18.55 -2.06 -6.05
CA LEU A 390 -18.84 -3.21 -6.91
C LEU A 390 -17.73 -4.27 -6.90
N THR A 391 -16.49 -3.88 -6.62
CA THR A 391 -15.34 -4.81 -6.61
C THR A 391 -15.55 -5.96 -5.60
N VAL A 392 -16.04 -5.65 -4.40
CA VAL A 392 -16.23 -6.64 -3.32
C VAL A 392 -17.23 -7.75 -3.69
N PRO A 393 -18.48 -7.46 -4.11
CA PRO A 393 -19.44 -8.50 -4.47
C PRO A 393 -19.01 -9.29 -5.71
N PHE A 394 -18.39 -8.66 -6.71
CA PHE A 394 -17.88 -9.39 -7.88
C PHE A 394 -16.73 -10.33 -7.51
N ALA A 395 -15.81 -9.90 -6.66
CA ALA A 395 -14.72 -10.75 -6.17
C ALA A 395 -15.24 -11.90 -5.29
N ALA A 396 -16.25 -11.63 -4.45
CA ALA A 396 -16.93 -12.66 -3.66
C ALA A 396 -17.58 -13.70 -4.57
N LEU A 397 -18.38 -13.28 -5.55
CA LEU A 397 -19.10 -14.17 -6.46
C LEU A 397 -18.14 -15.06 -7.27
N THR A 398 -17.12 -14.46 -7.87
CA THR A 398 -16.11 -15.20 -8.64
C THR A 398 -15.30 -16.17 -7.78
N THR A 399 -15.01 -15.80 -6.53
CA THR A 399 -14.38 -16.71 -5.57
C THR A 399 -15.28 -17.88 -5.22
N ILE A 400 -16.58 -17.64 -5.01
CA ILE A 400 -17.56 -18.70 -4.75
C ILE A 400 -17.61 -19.68 -5.92
N ILE A 401 -17.62 -19.19 -7.16
CA ILE A 401 -17.61 -20.05 -8.35
C ILE A 401 -16.35 -20.92 -8.39
N PHE A 402 -15.16 -20.33 -8.26
CA PHE A 402 -13.92 -21.11 -8.23
C PHE A 402 -13.88 -22.09 -7.07
N PHE A 403 -14.35 -21.69 -5.89
CA PHE A 403 -14.40 -22.56 -4.73
C PHE A 403 -15.30 -23.77 -4.96
N GLN A 404 -16.49 -23.61 -5.55
CA GLN A 404 -17.40 -24.74 -5.83
C GLN A 404 -16.80 -25.70 -6.86
N VAL A 405 -16.15 -25.19 -7.90
CA VAL A 405 -15.45 -26.01 -8.90
C VAL A 405 -14.33 -26.81 -8.22
N LEU A 406 -13.50 -26.15 -7.41
CA LEU A 406 -12.40 -26.82 -6.69
C LEU A 406 -12.92 -27.84 -5.67
N LYS A 407 -14.01 -27.54 -4.98
CA LYS A 407 -14.66 -28.49 -4.06
C LYS A 407 -15.14 -29.73 -4.81
N TRP A 408 -15.80 -29.56 -5.95
CA TRP A 408 -16.26 -30.67 -6.79
C TRP A 408 -15.13 -31.52 -7.38
N MET A 409 -13.94 -30.94 -7.60
CA MET A 409 -12.78 -31.69 -8.09
C MET A 409 -12.06 -32.50 -7.00
N VAL A 410 -12.21 -32.12 -5.73
CA VAL A 410 -11.42 -32.65 -4.60
C VAL A 410 -12.22 -33.60 -3.70
N TYR A 411 -13.54 -33.39 -3.62
CA TYR A 411 -14.51 -34.27 -2.97
C TYR A 411 -15.28 -35.01 -4.04
#